data_AF-A0A955HPD4-F1
#
_entry.id   AF-A0A955HPD4-F1
#
_cell.length_a   1.000
_cell.length_b   1.000
_cell.length_c   1.000
_cell.angle_alpha   90.00
_cell.angle_beta   90.00
_cell.angle_gamma   90.00
#
_symmetry.space_group_name_H-M   'P 1'
#
loop_
_entity.id
_entity.type
_entity.pdbx_description
1 polymer ?
#
loop_
_entity_poly.entity_id
_entity_poly.type
_entity_poly.pdbx_seq_one_letter_code
_entity_poly.pdbx_strand_id
1 'polypeptide(L)'
;GRGGRPRPRRRRAGPRRATARAAVGRLPRPPPGAGGGGLGGGGEGWWLFPETIALMSFLAAFAYAGGGGNLNFAQSYYIKEKGFGMGAYAPKIGSITSSSMDERPSLLGQTFPKTKQNKAMWQQWWQLVTTEHRLVFWGGGIVSIVMLSVLAHALVPEGVTTEGLAFLYSEAATLAVVSPLLGKVFLLSVATMLFSTQLIVLESTSRIISENILLIRSKTGNTWSQTKAFFTALWGQITLGVMIIISGFQEPHFLLTLAAALNAGAMMVAFILIFFLNKKQLEPEFQPGKLRSIGLGIATLFFIFFVCMTIWQGITG
;
A
#
# COMPACT_ATOMS: atom_id res chain seq x y z
N GLY A 1 -54.50 74.00 -25.38
CA GLY A 1 -54.05 74.10 -23.97
C GLY A 1 -53.02 73.01 -23.74
N ARG A 2 -51.79 73.33 -23.33
CA ARG A 2 -51.33 73.37 -21.91
C ARG A 2 -51.65 72.05 -21.19
N GLY A 3 -50.67 71.18 -20.96
CA GLY A 3 -49.72 71.22 -19.84
C GLY A 3 -50.28 70.28 -18.74
N GLY A 4 -49.70 69.11 -18.46
CA GLY A 4 -48.38 68.88 -17.88
C GLY A 4 -48.53 68.72 -16.36
N ARG A 5 -48.05 67.62 -15.76
CA ARG A 5 -47.51 67.54 -14.38
C ARG A 5 -46.80 66.18 -14.13
N PRO A 6 -45.84 66.11 -13.17
CA PRO A 6 -44.66 65.23 -13.22
C PRO A 6 -44.59 64.18 -12.09
N ARG A 7 -43.51 63.37 -12.16
CA ARG A 7 -43.07 62.22 -11.31
C ARG A 7 -43.16 62.38 -9.78
N PRO A 8 -42.99 61.26 -9.03
CA PRO A 8 -41.70 61.12 -8.33
C PRO A 8 -41.04 59.73 -8.45
N ARG A 9 -39.70 59.73 -8.51
CA ARG A 9 -38.81 58.57 -8.29
C ARG A 9 -38.88 58.14 -6.82
N ARG A 10 -38.94 56.83 -6.55
CA ARG A 10 -38.41 56.23 -5.32
C ARG A 10 -37.37 55.15 -5.64
N ARG A 11 -36.41 55.06 -4.74
CA ARG A 11 -35.06 54.49 -4.84
C ARG A 11 -35.03 52.95 -4.73
N ARG A 12 -34.03 52.38 -5.41
CA ARG A 12 -33.25 51.14 -5.16
C ARG A 12 -33.68 50.21 -4.01
N ALA A 13 -33.78 48.92 -4.33
CA ALA A 13 -33.24 47.80 -3.54
C ALA A 13 -32.93 46.61 -4.49
N GLY A 14 -31.75 46.00 -4.33
CA GLY A 14 -31.18 45.02 -5.27
C GLY A 14 -31.84 43.62 -5.25
N PRO A 15 -31.31 42.67 -6.04
CA PRO A 15 -31.88 41.33 -6.15
C PRO A 15 -31.69 40.58 -4.83
N ARG A 16 -32.81 40.30 -4.14
CA ARG A 16 -32.84 39.40 -2.99
C ARG A 16 -32.72 37.96 -3.49
N ARG A 17 -31.65 37.30 -3.05
CA ARG A 17 -31.46 35.84 -3.03
C ARG A 17 -32.76 35.15 -2.61
N ALA A 18 -33.34 34.36 -3.50
CA ALA A 18 -34.40 33.42 -3.19
C ALA A 18 -34.02 32.04 -3.75
N THR A 19 -33.50 31.21 -2.84
CA THR A 19 -33.74 29.75 -2.76
C THR A 19 -33.46 28.90 -4.00
N ALA A 20 -32.17 28.59 -4.20
CA ALA A 20 -31.72 27.37 -4.88
C ALA A 20 -31.95 26.16 -3.95
N ARG A 21 -33.18 25.63 -3.91
CA ARG A 21 -33.49 24.37 -3.21
C ARG A 21 -34.70 23.66 -3.81
N ALA A 22 -34.68 23.45 -5.13
CA ALA A 22 -35.71 22.66 -5.83
C ALA A 22 -35.16 22.13 -7.17
N ALA A 23 -34.10 21.33 -7.12
CA ALA A 23 -33.65 20.51 -8.24
C ALA A 23 -32.81 19.33 -7.71
N VAL A 24 -33.39 18.55 -6.79
CA VAL A 24 -32.91 17.18 -6.55
C VAL A 24 -33.62 16.34 -7.59
N GLY A 25 -32.96 16.12 -8.72
CA GLY A 25 -33.43 15.19 -9.74
C GLY A 25 -33.65 13.83 -9.11
N ARG A 26 -34.87 13.31 -9.23
CA ARG A 26 -35.18 11.93 -8.85
C ARG A 26 -34.38 10.99 -9.75
N LEU A 27 -33.68 10.04 -9.14
CA LEU A 27 -33.01 8.93 -9.82
C LEU A 27 -34.02 8.21 -10.75
N PRO A 28 -33.60 7.79 -11.96
CA PRO A 28 -34.44 6.91 -12.79
C PRO A 28 -34.63 5.57 -12.07
N ARG A 29 -35.89 5.12 -11.96
CA ARG A 29 -36.22 3.81 -11.38
C ARG A 29 -35.76 2.69 -12.31
N PRO A 30 -35.05 1.66 -11.82
CA PRO A 30 -34.79 0.47 -12.62
C PRO A 30 -36.08 -0.32 -12.86
N PRO A 31 -36.18 -1.08 -13.97
CA PRO A 31 -37.36 -1.87 -14.30
C PRO A 31 -37.62 -2.96 -13.24
N PRO A 32 -38.90 -3.27 -12.93
CA PRO A 32 -39.25 -4.29 -11.95
C PRO A 32 -38.88 -5.68 -12.50
N GLY A 33 -37.78 -6.25 -12.02
CA GLY A 33 -37.28 -7.55 -12.47
C GLY A 33 -35.76 -7.75 -12.30
N ALA A 34 -34.97 -6.69 -12.08
CA ALA A 34 -33.56 -6.81 -11.74
C ALA A 34 -33.38 -7.11 -10.24
N GLY A 35 -33.91 -8.24 -9.79
CA GLY A 35 -33.70 -8.79 -8.46
C GLY A 35 -32.37 -9.51 -8.39
N GLY A 36 -31.29 -8.74 -8.43
CA GLY A 36 -29.95 -9.19 -8.16
C GLY A 36 -29.43 -8.43 -6.93
N GLY A 37 -29.64 -9.00 -5.75
CA GLY A 37 -29.18 -8.39 -4.52
C GLY A 37 -27.68 -8.53 -4.44
N GLY A 38 -26.94 -7.41 -4.53
CA GLY A 38 -25.54 -7.37 -4.11
C GLY A 38 -25.37 -7.99 -2.72
N LEU A 39 -24.21 -8.56 -2.42
CA LEU A 39 -23.96 -9.29 -1.16
C LEU A 39 -24.40 -8.45 0.06
N GLY A 40 -25.44 -8.92 0.74
CA GLY A 40 -26.02 -8.27 1.92
C GLY A 40 -27.07 -7.19 1.67
N GLY A 41 -27.58 -7.01 0.44
CA GLY A 41 -28.59 -6.01 0.05
C GLY A 41 -30.04 -6.45 0.20
N GLY A 42 -30.84 -5.70 0.96
CA GLY A 42 -32.30 -5.71 0.87
C GLY A 42 -32.81 -4.36 0.35
N GLY A 43 -33.42 -4.34 -0.85
CA GLY A 43 -33.91 -3.12 -1.51
C GLY A 43 -33.03 -2.64 -2.67
N GLU A 44 -33.18 -1.37 -3.09
CA GLU A 44 -32.46 -0.71 -4.21
C GLU A 44 -30.96 -0.44 -3.95
N GLY A 45 -30.33 -1.13 -2.98
CA GLY A 45 -28.95 -0.88 -2.60
C GLY A 45 -28.23 -2.10 -2.02
N TRP A 46 -26.90 -2.03 -2.03
CA TRP A 46 -25.97 -3.04 -1.53
C TRP A 46 -25.27 -2.55 -0.27
N TRP A 47 -25.08 -3.45 0.71
CA TRP A 47 -24.36 -3.13 1.96
C TRP A 47 -22.87 -3.45 1.89
N LEU A 48 -22.45 -4.44 1.08
CA LEU A 48 -21.03 -4.79 0.92
C LEU A 48 -20.53 -4.64 -0.52
N PHE A 49 -21.14 -5.31 -1.50
CA PHE A 49 -20.64 -5.33 -2.87
C PHE A 49 -21.74 -4.95 -3.87
N PRO A 50 -21.51 -3.97 -4.76
CA PRO A 50 -22.32 -3.77 -5.96
C PRO A 50 -22.23 -5.00 -6.86
N GLU A 51 -23.30 -5.32 -7.59
CA GLU A 51 -23.29 -6.43 -8.56
C GLU A 51 -22.25 -6.26 -9.68
N THR A 52 -21.85 -5.02 -9.94
CA THR A 52 -20.93 -4.65 -11.02
C THR A 52 -19.46 -4.80 -10.66
N ILE A 53 -19.11 -5.07 -9.39
CA ILE A 53 -17.71 -5.35 -9.03
C ILE A 53 -17.44 -6.82 -9.35
N ALA A 54 -16.55 -7.07 -10.33
CA ALA A 54 -15.95 -8.37 -10.50
C ALA A 54 -15.22 -8.73 -9.19
N LEU A 55 -15.81 -9.62 -8.39
CA LEU A 55 -15.29 -10.05 -7.08
C LEU A 55 -13.82 -10.46 -7.18
N MET A 56 -13.41 -11.03 -8.31
CA MET A 56 -12.03 -11.40 -8.60
C MET A 56 -11.11 -10.19 -8.76
N SER A 57 -11.53 -9.12 -9.45
CA SER A 57 -10.75 -7.88 -9.56
C SER A 57 -10.62 -7.18 -8.20
N PHE A 58 -11.67 -7.21 -7.38
CA PHE A 58 -11.60 -6.70 -6.01
C PHE A 58 -10.66 -7.53 -5.14
N LEU A 59 -10.75 -8.86 -5.18
CA LEU A 59 -9.86 -9.74 -4.43
C LEU A 59 -8.40 -9.63 -4.89
N ALA A 60 -8.17 -9.45 -6.19
CA ALA A 60 -6.85 -9.18 -6.75
C ALA A 60 -6.30 -7.82 -6.30
N ALA A 61 -7.13 -6.78 -6.38
CA ALA A 61 -6.79 -5.47 -5.84
C ALA A 61 -6.56 -5.52 -4.33
N PHE A 62 -7.32 -6.31 -3.56
CA PHE A 62 -7.13 -6.48 -2.12
C PHE A 62 -5.83 -7.23 -1.79
N ALA A 63 -5.54 -8.32 -2.51
CA ALA A 63 -4.30 -9.07 -2.39
C ALA A 63 -3.07 -8.21 -2.79
N TYR A 64 -3.22 -7.32 -3.77
CA TYR A 64 -2.16 -6.43 -4.26
C TYR A 64 -2.02 -5.13 -3.47
N ALA A 65 -3.12 -4.53 -3.02
CA ALA A 65 -3.15 -3.38 -2.11
C ALA A 65 -2.46 -3.72 -0.78
N GLY A 66 -2.35 -5.00 -0.47
CA GLY A 66 -1.38 -5.58 0.43
C GLY A 66 0.08 -5.47 -0.03
N GLY A 67 0.49 -4.39 -0.70
CA GLY A 67 1.90 -4.04 -0.96
C GLY A 67 2.76 -4.04 0.32
N GLY A 68 2.11 -4.08 1.48
CA GLY A 68 2.72 -4.39 2.77
C GLY A 68 3.30 -5.80 2.91
N GLY A 69 3.01 -6.81 2.09
CA GLY A 69 3.50 -8.17 2.34
C GLY A 69 5.03 -8.27 2.48
N ASN A 70 5.75 -8.16 1.37
CA ASN A 70 7.21 -8.28 1.35
C ASN A 70 7.89 -7.06 1.96
N LEU A 71 7.28 -5.87 1.82
CA LEU A 71 7.78 -4.64 2.44
C LEU A 71 7.66 -4.67 3.97
N ASN A 72 6.70 -5.42 4.54
CA ASN A 72 6.64 -5.64 5.98
C ASN A 72 7.85 -6.45 6.47
N PHE A 73 8.40 -7.37 5.66
CA PHE A 73 9.66 -8.02 6.03
C PHE A 73 10.83 -7.05 6.01
N ALA A 74 10.82 -6.08 5.09
CA ALA A 74 11.84 -5.03 5.09
C ALA A 74 11.83 -4.18 6.36
N GLN A 75 10.71 -4.15 7.13
CA GLN A 75 10.69 -3.50 8.45
C GLN A 75 11.70 -4.10 9.44
N SER A 76 11.99 -5.41 9.33
CA SER A 76 13.01 -6.04 10.16
C SER A 76 14.40 -5.43 9.94
N TYR A 77 14.69 -4.93 8.72
CA TYR A 77 15.92 -4.21 8.42
C TYR A 77 15.97 -2.85 9.09
N TYR A 78 14.87 -2.09 9.11
CA TYR A 78 14.86 -0.80 9.80
C TYR A 78 15.04 -0.97 11.32
N ILE A 79 14.45 -2.01 11.92
CA ILE A 79 14.67 -2.36 13.33
C ILE A 79 16.14 -2.70 13.57
N LYS A 80 16.74 -3.50 12.67
CA LYS A 80 18.16 -3.89 12.69
C LYS A 80 19.08 -2.67 12.62
N GLU A 81 18.87 -1.78 11.67
CA GLU A 81 19.73 -0.60 11.47
C GLU A 81 19.63 0.42 12.60
N LYS A 82 18.42 0.69 13.07
CA LYS A 82 18.20 1.55 14.23
C LYS A 82 18.75 0.94 15.52
N GLY A 83 19.08 -0.35 15.51
CA GLY A 83 19.61 -1.05 16.68
C GLY A 83 18.55 -1.26 17.76
N PHE A 84 17.29 -1.43 17.37
CA PHE A 84 16.22 -1.64 18.34
C PHE A 84 16.18 -3.09 18.83
N GLY A 85 16.09 -3.26 20.16
CA GLY A 85 16.07 -4.58 20.79
C GLY A 85 17.28 -5.43 20.40
N MET A 86 17.04 -6.66 19.94
CA MET A 86 18.10 -7.56 19.47
C MET A 86 18.75 -7.12 18.16
N GLY A 87 18.18 -6.14 17.45
CA GLY A 87 18.81 -5.50 16.28
C GLY A 87 20.10 -4.76 16.61
N ALA A 88 20.34 -4.37 17.87
CA ALA A 88 21.58 -3.72 18.31
C ALA A 88 22.84 -4.57 18.04
N TYR A 89 22.68 -5.90 18.03
CA TYR A 89 23.79 -6.86 17.87
C TYR A 89 23.98 -7.34 16.43
N ALA A 90 23.22 -6.80 15.49
CA ALA A 90 23.20 -7.22 14.11
C ALA A 90 24.05 -6.27 13.23
N PRO A 91 24.67 -6.78 12.15
CA PRO A 91 25.57 -5.99 11.30
C PRO A 91 24.80 -4.91 10.53
N LYS A 92 25.28 -3.67 10.56
CA LYS A 92 24.61 -2.52 9.93
C LYS A 92 25.13 -2.26 8.52
N ILE A 93 24.30 -1.70 7.62
CA ILE A 93 24.78 -1.23 6.32
C ILE A 93 25.54 0.09 6.54
N GLY A 94 26.83 0.09 6.22
CA GLY A 94 27.67 1.29 6.24
C GLY A 94 27.64 2.07 4.91
N SER A 95 28.06 3.33 4.95
CA SER A 95 28.32 4.14 3.75
C SER A 95 29.44 3.50 2.90
N ILE A 96 29.41 3.73 1.57
CA ILE A 96 30.48 3.34 0.63
C ILE A 96 31.85 3.85 1.10
N THR A 97 31.88 4.99 1.77
CA THR A 97 33.08 5.67 2.27
C THR A 97 33.50 5.27 3.69
N SER A 98 32.70 4.45 4.39
CA SER A 98 33.04 4.04 5.75
C SER A 98 34.05 2.89 5.74
N SER A 99 35.19 3.11 6.39
CA SER A 99 36.28 2.15 6.57
C SER A 99 35.94 1.02 7.54
N SER A 100 34.82 1.09 8.27
CA SER A 100 34.30 -0.01 9.09
C SER A 100 33.41 -0.95 8.27
N MET A 101 33.96 -1.54 7.21
CA MET A 101 33.29 -2.66 6.57
C MET A 101 33.51 -3.88 7.44
N ASP A 102 32.50 -4.28 8.23
CA ASP A 102 32.54 -5.56 8.92
C ASP A 102 32.70 -6.67 7.87
N GLU A 103 33.92 -7.19 7.74
CA GLU A 103 34.27 -8.20 6.73
C GLU A 103 33.61 -9.56 7.02
N ARG A 104 33.02 -9.73 8.21
CA ARG A 104 32.34 -10.95 8.64
C ARG A 104 30.99 -10.63 9.30
N PRO A 105 29.96 -10.23 8.53
CA PRO A 105 28.65 -10.00 9.10
C PRO A 105 28.12 -11.33 9.67
N SER A 106 27.92 -11.40 10.98
CA SER A 106 27.12 -12.48 11.58
C SER A 106 25.68 -12.28 11.11
N LEU A 107 25.26 -13.11 10.15
CA LEU A 107 23.89 -13.14 9.64
C LEU A 107 22.93 -13.87 10.61
N LEU A 108 23.47 -14.46 11.68
CA LEU A 108 22.70 -15.13 12.70
C LEU A 108 22.09 -14.12 13.67
N GLY A 109 20.79 -14.30 13.96
CA GLY A 109 20.11 -13.56 15.01
C GLY A 109 20.66 -13.92 16.39
N GLN A 110 20.57 -12.97 17.31
CA GLN A 110 20.98 -13.14 18.70
C GLN A 110 19.78 -13.34 19.61
N THR A 111 19.94 -14.16 20.64
CA THR A 111 18.95 -14.35 21.71
C THR A 111 19.44 -13.71 23.01
N PHE A 112 18.56 -13.62 24.00
CA PHE A 112 18.88 -13.03 25.31
C PHE A 112 18.59 -14.01 26.44
N PRO A 113 19.33 -13.95 27.58
CA PRO A 113 19.10 -14.82 28.72
C PRO A 113 17.71 -14.66 29.34
N LYS A 114 17.15 -15.75 29.87
CA LYS A 114 15.84 -15.78 30.54
C LYS A 114 15.88 -15.16 31.94
N THR A 115 15.96 -13.84 32.02
CA THR A 115 15.82 -13.11 33.30
C THR A 115 14.45 -12.44 33.38
N LYS A 116 13.94 -12.25 34.60
CA LYS A 116 12.68 -11.52 34.83
C LYS A 116 12.71 -10.12 34.23
N GLN A 117 13.88 -9.45 34.31
CA GLN A 117 14.11 -8.13 33.73
C GLN A 117 14.01 -8.17 32.20
N ASN A 118 14.70 -9.09 31.53
CA ASN A 118 14.66 -9.21 30.07
C ASN A 118 13.26 -9.53 29.56
N LYS A 119 12.51 -10.35 30.30
CA LYS A 119 11.11 -10.65 29.99
C LYS A 119 10.22 -9.40 30.06
N ALA A 120 10.38 -8.58 31.09
CA ALA A 120 9.63 -7.33 31.22
C ALA A 120 9.98 -6.35 30.09
N MET A 121 11.27 -6.22 29.75
CA MET A 121 11.73 -5.38 28.64
C MET A 121 11.18 -5.86 27.29
N TRP A 122 11.17 -7.17 27.05
CA TRP A 122 10.58 -7.76 25.84
C TRP A 122 9.09 -7.42 25.72
N GLN A 123 8.33 -7.54 26.81
CA GLN A 123 6.89 -7.23 26.81
C GLN A 123 6.63 -5.75 26.52
N GLN A 124 7.41 -4.85 27.13
CA GLN A 124 7.31 -3.41 26.89
C GLN A 124 7.63 -3.07 25.43
N TRP A 125 8.74 -3.60 24.91
CA TRP A 125 9.12 -3.43 23.51
C TRP A 125 8.03 -3.96 22.57
N TRP A 126 7.51 -5.15 22.86
CA TRP A 126 6.45 -5.75 22.05
C TRP A 126 5.16 -4.92 22.04
N GLN A 127 4.76 -4.36 23.19
CA GLN A 127 3.61 -3.47 23.30
C GLN A 127 3.82 -2.18 22.51
N LEU A 128 5.01 -1.58 22.61
CA LEU A 128 5.38 -0.38 21.86
C LEU A 128 5.27 -0.63 20.35
N VAL A 129 5.98 -1.65 19.83
CA VAL A 129 5.97 -1.99 18.40
C VAL A 129 4.56 -2.29 17.90
N THR A 130 3.77 -3.04 18.68
CA THR A 130 2.38 -3.34 18.31
C THR A 130 1.53 -2.06 18.26
N THR A 131 1.75 -1.12 19.17
CA THR A 131 1.00 0.14 19.25
C THR A 131 1.37 1.06 18.09
N GLU A 132 2.66 1.26 17.84
CA GLU A 132 3.15 2.04 16.71
C GLU A 132 2.62 1.49 15.38
N HIS A 133 2.73 0.18 15.17
CA HIS A 133 2.26 -0.44 13.94
C HIS A 133 0.74 -0.32 13.81
N ARG A 134 -0.02 -0.43 14.91
CA ARG A 134 -1.47 -0.19 14.87
C ARG A 134 -1.81 1.26 14.52
N LEU A 135 -1.11 2.24 15.09
CA LEU A 135 -1.39 3.66 14.83
C LEU A 135 -1.00 4.06 13.40
N VAL A 136 0.19 3.66 12.95
CA VAL A 136 0.73 4.07 11.65
C VAL A 136 0.09 3.26 10.51
N PHE A 137 0.08 1.93 10.61
CA PHE A 137 -0.40 1.07 9.52
C PHE A 137 -1.94 1.08 9.45
N TRP A 138 -2.62 0.76 10.56
CA TRP A 138 -4.09 0.73 10.55
C TRP A 138 -4.69 2.13 10.63
N GLY A 139 -4.26 2.95 11.60
CA GLY A 139 -4.79 4.30 11.77
C GLY A 139 -4.51 5.18 10.55
N GLY A 140 -3.23 5.35 10.22
CA GLY A 140 -2.81 6.12 9.04
C GLY A 140 -3.37 5.56 7.74
N GLY A 141 -3.28 4.24 7.53
CA GLY A 141 -3.79 3.59 6.32
C GLY A 141 -5.28 3.76 6.10
N ILE A 142 -6.12 3.56 7.14
CA ILE A 142 -7.58 3.77 7.03
C ILE A 142 -7.89 5.22 6.70
N VAL A 143 -7.26 6.18 7.42
CA VAL A 143 -7.49 7.60 7.17
C VAL A 143 -7.11 7.97 5.74
N SER A 144 -5.97 7.49 5.25
CA SER A 144 -5.53 7.71 3.87
C SER A 144 -6.51 7.12 2.85
N ILE A 145 -6.96 5.87 3.03
CA ILE A 145 -7.93 5.24 2.12
C ILE A 145 -9.24 6.03 2.08
N VAL A 146 -9.77 6.43 3.25
CA VAL A 146 -11.01 7.21 3.31
C VAL A 146 -10.83 8.56 2.63
N MET A 147 -9.73 9.26 2.90
CA MET A 147 -9.47 10.57 2.28
C MET A 147 -9.30 10.48 0.77
N LEU A 148 -8.57 9.48 0.27
CA LEU A 148 -8.40 9.26 -1.17
C LEU A 148 -9.73 8.86 -1.84
N SER A 149 -10.55 8.02 -1.19
CA SER A 149 -11.88 7.66 -1.70
C SER A 149 -12.83 8.85 -1.76
N VAL A 150 -12.80 9.73 -0.73
CA VAL A 150 -13.59 10.97 -0.72
C VAL A 150 -13.11 11.92 -1.82
N LEU A 151 -11.79 12.03 -2.00
CA LEU A 151 -11.20 12.87 -3.04
C LEU A 151 -11.60 12.40 -4.44
N ALA A 152 -11.45 11.10 -4.70
CA ALA A 152 -11.88 10.46 -5.94
C ALA A 152 -13.37 10.72 -6.22
N HIS A 153 -14.23 10.49 -5.23
CA HIS A 153 -15.67 10.71 -5.37
C HIS A 153 -16.02 12.19 -5.61
N ALA A 154 -15.28 13.12 -5.02
CA ALA A 154 -15.54 14.55 -5.15
C ALA A 154 -15.02 15.17 -6.46
N LEU A 155 -13.94 14.64 -7.02
CA LEU A 155 -13.24 15.23 -8.17
C LEU A 155 -13.51 14.54 -9.51
N VAL A 156 -13.96 13.29 -9.49
CA VAL A 156 -14.23 12.53 -10.71
C VAL A 156 -15.71 12.68 -11.08
N PRO A 157 -16.03 13.26 -12.25
CA PRO A 157 -17.42 13.42 -12.68
C PRO A 157 -18.12 12.07 -12.88
N GLU A 158 -19.44 12.04 -12.61
CA GLU A 158 -20.25 10.85 -12.82
C GLU A 158 -20.21 10.39 -14.29
N GLY A 159 -20.00 9.08 -14.51
CA GLY A 159 -19.90 8.48 -15.85
C GLY A 159 -18.50 8.44 -16.45
N VAL A 160 -17.49 8.99 -15.78
CA VAL A 160 -16.09 8.88 -16.22
C VAL A 160 -15.46 7.59 -15.66
N THR A 161 -15.21 6.61 -16.52
CA THR A 161 -14.51 5.35 -16.19
C THR A 161 -13.07 5.39 -16.69
N THR A 162 -12.29 6.38 -16.25
CA THR A 162 -10.87 6.45 -16.58
C THR A 162 -10.06 5.55 -15.64
N GLU A 163 -9.17 4.75 -16.22
CA GLU A 163 -8.26 3.87 -15.48
C GLU A 163 -6.82 4.41 -15.50
N GLY A 164 -5.98 3.87 -14.63
CA GLY A 164 -4.55 4.19 -14.61
C GLY A 164 -4.24 5.67 -14.36
N LEU A 165 -3.27 6.22 -15.09
CA LEU A 165 -2.84 7.61 -14.93
C LEU A 165 -3.88 8.63 -15.44
N ALA A 166 -4.73 8.25 -16.39
CA ALA A 166 -5.78 9.12 -16.93
C ALA A 166 -6.78 9.57 -15.86
N PHE A 167 -7.01 8.73 -14.86
CA PHE A 167 -7.81 9.05 -13.68
C PHE A 167 -7.28 10.30 -12.95
N LEU A 168 -5.98 10.34 -12.67
CA LEU A 168 -5.32 11.43 -11.94
C LEU A 168 -5.36 12.75 -12.74
N TYR A 169 -5.23 12.67 -14.08
CA TYR A 169 -5.37 13.84 -14.94
C TYR A 169 -6.80 14.39 -14.95
N SER A 170 -7.81 13.53 -14.84
CA SER A 170 -9.21 13.95 -14.70
C SER A 170 -9.43 14.72 -13.40
N GLU A 171 -8.93 14.22 -12.27
CA GLU A 171 -9.02 14.91 -10.98
C GLU A 171 -8.32 16.28 -11.02
N ALA A 172 -7.12 16.33 -11.63
CA ALA A 172 -6.36 17.56 -11.81
C ALA A 172 -7.10 18.58 -12.69
N ALA A 173 -7.78 18.12 -13.75
CA ALA A 173 -8.57 18.97 -14.63
C ALA A 173 -9.77 19.59 -13.90
N THR A 174 -10.47 18.82 -13.07
CA THR A 174 -11.56 19.34 -12.21
C THR A 174 -11.06 20.41 -11.27
N LEU A 175 -9.90 20.21 -10.62
CA LEU A 175 -9.28 21.22 -9.75
C LEU A 175 -8.81 22.47 -10.52
N ALA A 176 -8.36 22.29 -11.76
CA ALA A 176 -7.89 23.39 -12.60
C ALA A 176 -9.01 24.37 -12.98
N VAL A 177 -10.28 23.94 -12.99
CA VAL A 177 -11.45 24.81 -13.18
C VAL A 177 -11.57 25.84 -12.05
N VAL A 178 -11.25 25.44 -10.81
CA VAL A 178 -11.23 26.35 -9.66
C VAL A 178 -10.01 27.26 -9.71
N SER A 179 -8.83 26.68 -9.96
CA SER A 179 -7.60 27.43 -10.17
C SER A 179 -6.57 26.58 -10.93
N PRO A 180 -5.99 27.08 -12.04
CA PRO A 180 -4.95 26.35 -12.78
C PRO A 180 -3.74 25.96 -11.94
N LEU A 181 -3.44 26.71 -10.87
CA LEU A 181 -2.36 26.38 -9.95
C LEU A 181 -2.69 25.13 -9.12
N LEU A 182 -3.95 24.97 -8.72
CA LEU A 182 -4.39 23.88 -7.85
C LEU A 182 -4.25 22.52 -8.55
N GLY A 183 -4.63 22.43 -9.82
CA GLY A 183 -4.41 21.22 -10.64
C GLY A 183 -2.94 20.85 -10.78
N LYS A 184 -2.05 21.84 -10.96
CA LYS A 184 -0.59 21.60 -11.04
C LYS A 184 0.00 21.14 -9.71
N VAL A 185 -0.39 21.77 -8.61
CA VAL A 185 0.08 21.39 -7.26
C VAL A 185 -0.41 19.99 -6.90
N PHE A 186 -1.65 19.65 -7.26
CA PHE A 186 -2.18 18.30 -7.09
C PHE A 186 -1.32 17.25 -7.84
N LEU A 187 -1.07 17.45 -9.14
CA LEU A 187 -0.23 16.54 -9.92
C LEU A 187 1.20 16.44 -9.36
N LEU A 188 1.79 17.54 -8.92
CA LEU A 188 3.11 17.52 -8.27
C LEU A 188 3.09 16.71 -6.97
N SER A 189 2.02 16.83 -6.18
CA SER A 189 1.85 16.11 -4.91
C SER A 189 1.72 14.61 -5.16
N VAL A 190 0.89 14.20 -6.13
CA VAL A 190 0.74 12.81 -6.55
C VAL A 190 2.04 12.26 -7.11
N ALA A 191 2.73 13.00 -7.98
CA ALA A 191 4.02 12.59 -8.53
C ALA A 191 5.06 12.36 -7.42
N THR A 192 5.13 13.26 -6.43
CA THR A 192 6.05 13.14 -5.29
C THR A 192 5.70 11.93 -4.42
N MET A 193 4.41 11.68 -4.19
CA MET A 193 3.93 10.52 -3.42
C MET A 193 4.29 9.21 -4.14
N LEU A 194 4.01 9.09 -5.43
CA LEU A 194 4.34 7.91 -6.23
C LEU A 194 5.85 7.69 -6.29
N PHE A 195 6.62 8.76 -6.53
CA PHE A 195 8.08 8.70 -6.57
C PHE A 195 8.69 8.24 -5.24
N SER A 196 8.25 8.81 -4.12
CA SER A 196 8.76 8.43 -2.79
C SER A 196 8.46 6.96 -2.45
N THR A 197 7.30 6.45 -2.89
CA THR A 197 6.94 5.04 -2.74
C THR A 197 7.92 4.14 -3.50
N GLN A 198 8.28 4.49 -4.73
CA GLN A 198 9.24 3.72 -5.52
C GLN A 198 10.65 3.73 -4.90
N LEU A 199 11.08 4.84 -4.30
CA LEU A 199 12.35 4.90 -3.57
C LEU A 199 12.38 3.91 -2.40
N ILE A 200 11.31 3.86 -1.60
CA ILE A 200 11.20 2.93 -0.47
C ILE A 200 11.21 1.48 -0.95
N VAL A 201 10.52 1.19 -2.06
CA VAL A 201 10.49 -0.16 -2.66
C VAL A 201 11.88 -0.57 -3.14
N LEU A 202 12.58 0.29 -3.89
CA LEU A 202 13.94 0.01 -4.38
C LEU A 202 14.91 -0.22 -3.23
N GLU A 203 14.86 0.62 -2.20
CA GLU A 203 15.69 0.47 -1.01
C GLU A 203 15.40 -0.86 -0.29
N SER A 204 14.13 -1.13 0.01
CA SER A 204 13.69 -2.32 0.74
C SER A 204 14.06 -3.61 0.01
N THR A 205 13.84 -3.66 -1.31
CA THR A 205 14.16 -4.82 -2.12
C THR A 205 15.67 -5.01 -2.29
N SER A 206 16.44 -3.92 -2.42
CA SER A 206 17.91 -3.97 -2.42
C SER A 206 18.46 -4.59 -1.14
N ARG A 207 17.87 -4.26 0.02
CA ARG A 207 18.24 -4.86 1.32
C ARG A 207 17.99 -6.36 1.33
N ILE A 208 16.79 -6.79 0.95
CA ILE A 208 16.40 -8.20 0.86
C ILE A 208 17.37 -8.97 -0.05
N ILE A 209 17.60 -8.47 -1.26
CA ILE A 209 18.48 -9.11 -2.25
C ILE A 209 19.91 -9.17 -1.73
N SER A 210 20.41 -8.10 -1.13
CA SER A 210 21.78 -8.05 -0.60
C SER A 210 22.02 -9.10 0.48
N GLU A 211 21.10 -9.28 1.42
CA GLU A 211 21.24 -10.30 2.44
C GLU A 211 21.14 -11.71 1.89
N ASN A 212 20.26 -11.95 0.91
CA ASN A 212 20.19 -13.23 0.21
C ASN A 212 21.52 -13.56 -0.50
N ILE A 213 22.15 -12.57 -1.15
CA ILE A 213 23.48 -12.74 -1.75
C ILE A 213 24.53 -13.11 -0.69
N LEU A 214 24.54 -12.43 0.46
CA LEU A 214 25.46 -12.72 1.56
C LEU A 214 25.23 -14.10 2.18
N LEU A 215 23.97 -14.52 2.34
CA LEU A 215 23.62 -15.85 2.84
C LEU A 215 24.09 -16.96 1.90
N ILE A 216 23.99 -16.77 0.59
CA ILE A 216 24.47 -17.74 -0.41
C ILE A 216 26.01 -17.78 -0.41
N ARG A 217 26.66 -16.62 -0.40
CA ARG A 217 28.13 -16.54 -0.47
C ARG A 217 28.83 -16.97 0.81
N SER A 218 28.23 -16.71 1.98
CA SER A 218 28.77 -17.17 3.27
C SER A 218 28.87 -18.69 3.35
N LYS A 219 27.90 -19.43 2.77
CA LYS A 219 27.97 -20.89 2.61
C LYS A 219 29.12 -21.37 1.73
N THR A 220 29.65 -20.50 0.87
CA THR A 220 30.72 -20.80 -0.09
C THR A 220 32.09 -20.27 0.38
N GLY A 221 32.17 -19.73 1.60
CA GLY A 221 33.41 -19.18 2.17
C GLY A 221 33.84 -17.82 1.61
N ASN A 222 33.04 -17.20 0.72
CA ASN A 222 33.35 -15.90 0.13
C ASN A 222 32.71 -14.77 0.96
N THR A 223 33.54 -13.98 1.65
CA THR A 223 33.09 -12.85 2.46
C THR A 223 32.95 -11.60 1.60
N TRP A 224 31.72 -11.34 1.14
CA TRP A 224 31.36 -10.08 0.49
C TRP A 224 30.91 -9.04 1.53
N SER A 225 31.24 -7.77 1.30
CA SER A 225 30.75 -6.67 2.12
C SER A 225 29.25 -6.44 1.89
N GLN A 226 28.50 -6.24 2.98
CA GLN A 226 27.07 -5.96 2.95
C GLN A 226 26.73 -4.71 2.13
N THR A 227 27.58 -3.67 2.20
CA THR A 227 27.42 -2.44 1.41
C THR A 227 27.56 -2.71 -0.09
N LYS A 228 28.55 -3.51 -0.51
CA LYS A 228 28.74 -3.86 -1.94
C LYS A 228 27.54 -4.66 -2.48
N ALA A 229 27.04 -5.62 -1.70
CA ALA A 229 25.86 -6.40 -2.05
C ALA A 229 24.60 -5.51 -2.19
N PHE A 230 24.45 -4.50 -1.32
CA PHE A 230 23.35 -3.54 -1.41
C PHE A 230 23.41 -2.69 -2.68
N PHE A 231 24.56 -2.04 -2.97
CA PHE A 231 24.68 -1.18 -4.14
C PHE A 231 24.61 -1.95 -5.46
N THR A 232 25.11 -3.20 -5.50
CA THR A 232 24.96 -4.06 -6.68
C THR A 232 23.51 -4.44 -6.93
N ALA A 233 22.75 -4.76 -5.88
CA ALA A 233 21.31 -4.99 -5.99
C ALA A 233 20.57 -3.73 -6.48
N LEU A 234 20.82 -2.58 -5.85
CA LEU A 234 20.19 -1.30 -6.18
C LEU A 234 20.41 -0.89 -7.63
N TRP A 235 21.67 -0.81 -8.05
CA TRP A 235 22.00 -0.42 -9.43
C TRP A 235 21.57 -1.49 -10.44
N GLY A 236 21.58 -2.77 -10.06
CA GLY A 236 21.03 -3.84 -10.89
C GLY A 236 19.54 -3.64 -11.17
N GLN A 237 18.75 -3.32 -10.14
CA GLN A 237 17.31 -3.06 -10.27
C GLN A 237 17.03 -1.80 -11.09
N ILE A 238 17.77 -0.71 -10.87
CA ILE A 238 17.64 0.53 -11.64
C ILE A 238 17.95 0.26 -13.12
N THR A 239 19.07 -0.42 -13.39
CA THR A 239 19.50 -0.75 -14.75
C THR A 239 18.47 -1.62 -15.46
N LEU A 240 17.94 -2.65 -14.78
CA LEU A 240 16.88 -3.50 -15.32
C LEU A 240 15.62 -2.69 -15.63
N GLY A 241 15.20 -1.80 -14.73
CA GLY A 241 14.05 -0.92 -14.94
C GLY A 241 14.22 -0.01 -16.17
N VAL A 242 15.39 0.61 -16.31
CA VAL A 242 15.72 1.45 -17.48
C VAL A 242 15.71 0.62 -18.76
N MET A 243 16.28 -0.59 -18.77
CA MET A 243 16.24 -1.49 -19.93
C MET A 243 14.82 -1.87 -20.34
N ILE A 244 13.94 -2.16 -19.37
CA ILE A 244 12.53 -2.48 -19.64
C ILE A 244 11.80 -1.29 -20.28
N ILE A 245 12.02 -0.08 -19.77
CA ILE A 245 11.40 1.14 -20.32
C ILE A 245 11.90 1.41 -21.75
N ILE A 246 13.21 1.31 -21.99
CA ILE A 246 13.80 1.47 -23.33
C ILE A 246 13.26 0.43 -24.32
N SER A 247 12.89 -0.76 -23.84
CA SER A 247 12.29 -1.82 -24.66
C SER A 247 10.83 -1.52 -25.07
N GLY A 248 10.24 -0.39 -24.64
CA GLY A 248 8.94 0.09 -25.11
C GLY A 248 7.74 -0.31 -24.25
N PHE A 249 7.95 -0.87 -23.06
CA PHE A 249 6.86 -1.20 -22.13
C PHE A 249 6.34 0.07 -21.43
N GLN A 250 5.26 0.67 -21.92
CA GLN A 250 4.74 1.94 -21.38
C GLN A 250 3.75 1.77 -20.21
N GLU A 251 2.88 0.76 -20.27
CA GLU A 251 1.94 0.42 -19.19
C GLU A 251 1.84 -1.10 -19.08
N PRO A 252 2.81 -1.75 -18.44
CA PRO A 252 2.89 -3.19 -18.48
C PRO A 252 1.89 -3.78 -17.47
N HIS A 253 0.60 -3.75 -17.84
CA HIS A 253 -0.47 -4.45 -17.12
C HIS A 253 -0.05 -5.90 -16.84
N PHE A 254 0.60 -6.55 -17.80
CA PHE A 254 1.22 -7.85 -17.61
C PHE A 254 2.25 -7.89 -16.47
N LEU A 255 3.19 -6.92 -16.38
CA LEU A 255 4.18 -6.90 -15.30
C LEU A 255 3.52 -6.60 -13.94
N LEU A 256 2.46 -5.78 -13.89
CA LEU A 256 1.70 -5.53 -12.67
C LEU A 256 1.00 -6.80 -12.19
N THR A 257 0.32 -7.50 -13.10
CA THR A 257 -0.37 -8.78 -12.80
C THR A 257 0.62 -9.87 -12.41
N LEU A 258 1.77 -9.96 -13.11
CA LEU A 258 2.84 -10.89 -12.77
C LEU A 258 3.45 -10.57 -11.39
N ALA A 259 3.70 -9.29 -11.10
CA ALA A 259 4.18 -8.86 -9.79
C ALA A 259 3.18 -9.22 -8.68
N ALA A 260 1.89 -9.06 -8.93
CA ALA A 260 0.84 -9.45 -8.00
C ALA A 260 0.84 -10.95 -7.70
N ALA A 261 0.92 -11.77 -8.76
CA ALA A 261 0.97 -13.23 -8.63
C ALA A 261 2.23 -13.70 -7.88
N LEU A 262 3.40 -13.16 -8.23
CA LEU A 262 4.66 -13.47 -7.55
C LEU A 262 4.64 -13.03 -6.08
N ASN A 263 4.09 -11.86 -5.78
CA ASN A 263 3.94 -11.39 -4.39
C ASN A 263 3.02 -12.31 -3.58
N ALA A 264 1.90 -12.74 -4.14
CA ALA A 264 1.00 -13.69 -3.48
C ALA A 264 1.68 -15.03 -3.20
N GLY A 265 2.44 -15.57 -4.17
CA GLY A 265 3.25 -16.77 -3.99
C GLY A 265 4.32 -16.61 -2.90
N ALA A 266 5.01 -15.48 -2.88
CA ALA A 266 6.00 -15.16 -1.85
C ALA A 266 5.36 -15.09 -0.45
N MET A 267 4.19 -14.43 -0.32
CA MET A 267 3.46 -14.32 0.96
C MET A 267 2.99 -15.68 1.49
N MET A 268 2.47 -16.53 0.60
CA MET A 268 2.09 -17.90 0.92
C MET A 268 3.24 -18.65 1.60
N VAL A 269 4.43 -18.61 1.00
CA VAL A 269 5.62 -19.29 1.54
C VAL A 269 6.08 -18.61 2.84
N ALA A 270 6.17 -17.29 2.84
CA ALA A 270 6.73 -16.54 3.96
C ALA A 270 5.91 -16.70 5.25
N PHE A 271 4.58 -16.69 5.18
CA PHE A 271 3.75 -16.84 6.38
C PHE A 271 3.87 -18.23 7.02
N ILE A 272 3.98 -19.27 6.20
CA ILE A 272 4.27 -20.64 6.67
C ILE A 272 5.63 -20.68 7.36
N LEU A 273 6.66 -20.11 6.73
CA LEU A 273 8.01 -20.09 7.30
C LEU A 273 8.07 -19.29 8.59
N ILE A 274 7.39 -18.15 8.69
CA ILE A 274 7.32 -17.32 9.90
C ILE A 274 6.63 -18.07 11.04
N PHE A 275 5.56 -18.81 10.74
CA PHE A 275 4.90 -19.64 11.73
C PHE A 275 5.88 -20.66 12.33
N PHE A 276 6.59 -21.40 11.48
CA PHE A 276 7.56 -22.40 11.93
C PHE A 276 8.78 -21.77 12.61
N LEU A 277 9.27 -20.64 12.10
CA LEU A 277 10.39 -19.91 12.69
C LEU A 277 10.06 -19.49 14.13
N ASN A 278 8.90 -18.86 14.32
CA ASN A 278 8.45 -18.44 15.64
C ASN A 278 8.24 -19.62 16.59
N LYS A 279 7.75 -20.76 16.09
CA LYS A 279 7.52 -21.95 16.94
C LYS A 279 8.79 -22.73 17.27
N LYS A 280 9.77 -22.77 16.37
CA LYS A 280 11.01 -23.54 16.54
C LYS A 280 12.12 -22.75 17.24
N GLN A 281 12.29 -21.47 16.89
CA GLN A 281 13.42 -20.66 17.37
C GLN A 281 13.11 -19.84 18.61
N LEU A 282 11.85 -19.41 18.80
CA LEU A 282 11.47 -18.67 19.99
C LEU A 282 11.02 -19.62 21.09
N GLU A 283 11.48 -19.31 22.30
CA GLU A 283 11.04 -20.02 23.50
C GLU A 283 9.54 -19.83 23.74
N PRO A 284 8.85 -20.79 24.36
CA PRO A 284 7.39 -20.77 24.52
C PRO A 284 6.83 -19.47 25.11
N GLU A 285 7.56 -18.81 26.00
CA GLU A 285 7.15 -17.55 26.64
C GLU A 285 7.18 -16.32 25.72
N PHE A 286 7.98 -16.37 24.65
CA PHE A 286 8.14 -15.28 23.68
C PHE A 286 7.39 -15.54 22.37
N GLN A 287 6.73 -16.70 22.25
CA GLN A 287 5.96 -17.04 21.06
C GLN A 287 4.73 -16.15 20.89
N PRO A 288 4.29 -15.92 19.63
CA PRO A 288 3.04 -15.21 19.38
C PRO A 288 1.86 -15.95 20.00
N GLY A 289 0.94 -15.20 20.61
CA GLY A 289 -0.29 -15.75 21.18
C GLY A 289 -1.18 -16.48 20.16
N LYS A 290 -2.11 -17.28 20.66
CA LYS A 290 -2.99 -18.13 19.83
C LYS A 290 -3.75 -17.34 18.76
N LEU A 291 -4.28 -16.17 19.10
CA LEU A 291 -5.03 -15.32 18.15
C LEU A 291 -4.18 -14.89 16.95
N ARG A 292 -2.91 -14.53 17.17
CA ARG A 292 -1.99 -14.13 16.09
C ARG A 292 -1.58 -15.33 15.23
N SER A 293 -1.40 -16.48 15.86
CA SER A 293 -1.12 -17.74 15.17
C SER A 293 -2.29 -18.15 14.26
N ILE A 294 -3.53 -18.01 14.74
CA ILE A 294 -4.74 -18.26 13.94
C ILE A 294 -4.82 -17.26 12.79
N GLY A 295 -4.60 -15.96 13.06
CA GLY A 295 -4.58 -14.93 12.02
C GLY A 295 -3.57 -15.21 10.91
N LEU A 296 -2.36 -15.65 11.28
CA LEU A 296 -1.34 -16.07 10.31
C LEU A 296 -1.77 -17.29 9.50
N GLY A 297 -2.46 -18.25 10.13
CA GLY A 297 -3.05 -19.40 9.44
C GLY A 297 -4.13 -19.02 8.43
N ILE A 298 -5.06 -18.14 8.82
CA ILE A 298 -6.10 -17.61 7.91
C ILE A 298 -5.45 -16.88 6.74
N ALA A 299 -4.46 -16.03 7.00
CA ALA A 299 -3.75 -15.30 5.95
C ALA A 299 -3.00 -16.24 4.99
N THR A 300 -2.41 -17.32 5.52
CA THR A 300 -1.78 -18.37 4.72
C THR A 300 -2.81 -19.03 3.78
N LEU A 301 -3.95 -19.46 4.32
CA LEU A 301 -5.01 -20.08 3.51
C LEU A 301 -5.55 -19.14 2.43
N PHE A 302 -5.69 -17.85 2.76
CA PHE A 302 -6.09 -16.82 1.81
C PHE A 302 -5.11 -16.72 0.63
N PHE A 303 -3.80 -16.65 0.88
CA PHE A 303 -2.80 -16.57 -0.19
C PHE A 303 -2.67 -17.89 -0.97
N ILE A 304 -2.84 -19.06 -0.34
CA ILE A 304 -2.93 -20.34 -1.06
C ILE A 304 -4.10 -20.31 -2.04
N PHE A 305 -5.29 -19.93 -1.56
CA PHE A 305 -6.48 -19.83 -2.40
C PHE A 305 -6.25 -18.88 -3.57
N PHE A 306 -5.69 -17.70 -3.31
CA PHE A 306 -5.42 -16.70 -4.34
C PHE A 306 -4.45 -17.19 -5.41
N VAL A 307 -3.35 -17.84 -5.01
CA VAL A 307 -2.38 -18.43 -5.95
C VAL A 307 -3.03 -19.53 -6.79
N CYS A 308 -3.79 -20.44 -6.17
CA CYS A 308 -4.52 -21.49 -6.88
C CYS A 308 -5.50 -20.91 -7.91
N MET A 309 -6.26 -19.88 -7.53
CA MET A 309 -7.19 -19.21 -8.45
C MET A 309 -6.47 -18.52 -9.60
N THR A 310 -5.33 -17.87 -9.32
CA THR A 310 -4.53 -17.21 -10.35
C THR A 310 -3.98 -18.22 -11.36
N ILE A 311 -3.48 -19.37 -10.89
CA ILE A 311 -3.00 -20.46 -11.75
C ILE A 311 -4.16 -21.05 -12.57
N TRP A 312 -5.30 -21.32 -11.93
CA TRP A 312 -6.48 -21.84 -12.60
C TRP A 312 -6.91 -20.93 -13.75
N GLN A 313 -7.05 -19.63 -13.47
CA GLN A 313 -7.40 -18.63 -14.48
C GLN A 313 -6.38 -18.58 -15.63
N GLY A 314 -5.08 -18.65 -15.32
CA GLY A 314 -4.03 -18.67 -16.33
C GLY A 314 -3.97 -19.94 -17.19
N ILE A 315 -4.59 -21.04 -16.74
CA ILE A 315 -4.70 -22.30 -17.51
C ILE A 315 -6.00 -22.33 -18.34
N THR A 316 -7.10 -21.79 -17.81
CA THR A 316 -8.43 -21.83 -18.45
C THR A 316 -8.75 -20.64 -19.35
N GLY A 317 -8.02 -19.53 -19.23
CA GLY A 317 -8.16 -18.33 -20.05
C GLY A 317 -7.17 -18.30 -21.21
#